data_AF-A0A4Q5UWU3-F1
#
_entry.id   AF-A0A4Q5UWU3-F1
#
_cell.length_a   1.000
_cell.length_b   1.000
_cell.length_c   1.000
_cell.angle_alpha   90.00
_cell.angle_beta   90.00
_cell.angle_gamma   90.00
#
_symmetry.space_group_name_H-M   'P 1'
#
loop_
_entity.id
_entity.type
_entity.pdbx_description
1 polymer ?
#
loop_
_entity_poly.entity_id
_entity_poly.type
_entity_poly.pdbx_seq_one_letter_code
_entity_poly.pdbx_strand_id
1 'polypeptide(L)'
;MDKKKLDKLVEETMNSMDAADKAMPAPFLLTRIKARMDRDPLTSSPWERVSALLGKPFIAFPVLALVITVNFFIIRSAVSASHVSPADYTKVSTDDYSLSTATSLFDLENGQR
;
A
#
# COMPACT_ATOMS: atom_id res chain seq x y z
N MET A 1 -17.94 72.71 12.08
CA MET A 1 -17.14 71.67 12.77
C MET A 1 -15.74 72.23 13.00
N ASP A 2 -15.28 72.25 14.24
CA ASP A 2 -13.95 72.77 14.60
C ASP A 2 -12.83 71.90 14.02
N LYS A 3 -12.05 72.46 13.07
CA LYS A 3 -10.92 71.76 12.41
C LYS A 3 -9.92 71.18 13.43
N LYS A 4 -9.70 71.91 14.53
CA LYS A 4 -8.85 71.47 15.65
C LYS A 4 -9.32 70.18 16.32
N LYS A 5 -10.63 69.89 16.33
CA LYS A 5 -11.16 68.62 16.88
C LYS A 5 -10.90 67.45 15.94
N LEU A 6 -11.00 67.69 14.63
CA LEU A 6 -10.70 66.67 13.63
C LEU A 6 -9.22 66.28 13.67
N ASP A 7 -8.32 67.25 13.70
CA ASP A 7 -6.88 66.99 13.75
C ASP A 7 -6.51 66.19 15.01
N LYS A 8 -7.12 66.51 16.15
CA LYS A 8 -6.90 65.81 17.41
C LYS A 8 -7.39 64.36 17.37
N LEU A 9 -8.55 64.11 16.74
CA LEU A 9 -9.11 62.77 16.57
C LEU A 9 -8.25 61.91 15.63
N VAL A 10 -7.73 62.52 14.57
CA VAL A 10 -6.84 61.85 13.61
C VAL A 10 -5.54 61.46 14.28
N GLU A 11 -4.92 62.39 15.02
CA GLU A 11 -3.69 62.14 15.79
C GLU A 11 -3.90 61.01 16.82
N GLU A 12 -5.02 61.04 17.56
CA GLU A 12 -5.35 60.03 18.57
C GLU A 12 -5.60 58.65 17.94
N THR A 13 -6.24 58.61 16.76
CA THR A 13 -6.45 57.37 16.01
C THR A 13 -5.15 56.79 15.48
N MET A 14 -4.27 57.63 14.92
CA MET A 14 -2.95 57.20 14.43
C MET A 14 -2.07 56.69 15.58
N ASN A 15 -2.08 57.38 16.72
CA ASN A 15 -1.31 56.99 17.90
C ASN A 15 -1.84 55.69 18.55
N SER A 16 -3.15 55.41 18.42
CA SER A 16 -3.75 54.15 18.90
C SER A 16 -3.34 52.92 18.08
N MET A 17 -2.97 53.11 16.80
CA MET A 17 -2.47 52.03 15.93
C MET A 17 -0.97 51.78 16.10
N ASP A 18 -0.21 52.76 16.59
CA ASP A 18 1.25 52.62 16.75
C ASP A 18 1.63 51.69 17.91
N ALA A 19 0.71 51.49 18.88
CA ALA A 19 0.82 50.47 19.92
C ALA A 19 0.52 49.04 19.42
N ALA A 20 0.07 48.87 18.17
CA ALA A 20 -0.11 47.56 17.54
C ALA A 20 1.25 47.03 17.04
N ASP A 21 2.16 46.84 17.98
CA ASP A 21 3.41 46.13 17.73
C ASP A 21 3.09 44.75 17.14
N LYS A 22 3.91 44.29 16.19
CA LYS A 22 3.76 42.96 15.59
C LYS A 22 3.63 41.95 16.71
N ALA A 23 2.46 41.32 16.84
CA ALA A 23 2.23 40.27 17.83
C ALA A 23 3.35 39.23 17.70
N MET A 24 4.27 39.22 18.66
CA MET A 24 5.33 38.24 18.68
C MET A 24 4.67 36.87 18.79
N PRO A 25 5.10 35.89 17.98
CA PRO A 25 4.51 34.56 18.05
C PRO A 25 4.61 34.05 19.50
N ALA A 26 3.54 33.41 19.97
CA ALA A 26 3.49 32.85 21.32
C ALA A 26 4.76 32.03 21.59
N PRO A 27 5.40 32.16 22.77
CA PRO A 27 6.62 31.43 23.08
C PRO A 27 6.38 29.92 22.91
N PHE A 28 7.38 29.22 22.34
CA PHE A 28 7.33 27.78 22.07
C PHE A 28 6.36 27.29 20.98
N LEU A 29 5.84 28.18 20.13
CA LEU A 29 5.02 27.78 18.98
C LEU A 29 5.77 26.79 18.07
N LEU A 30 7.05 27.07 17.78
CA LEU A 30 7.92 26.18 16.99
C LEU A 30 8.12 24.81 17.67
N THR A 31 8.29 24.78 18.99
CA THR A 31 8.41 23.54 19.78
C THR A 31 7.13 22.73 19.71
N ARG A 32 5.96 23.38 19.81
CA ARG A 32 4.65 22.71 19.73
C ARG A 32 4.39 22.16 18.32
N ILE A 33 4.81 22.86 17.28
CA ILE A 33 4.71 22.36 15.89
C ILE A 33 5.61 21.13 15.71
N LYS A 34 6.89 21.23 16.08
CA LYS A 34 7.83 20.10 15.99
C LYS A 34 7.36 18.89 16.78
N ALA A 35 6.90 19.09 18.01
CA ALA A 35 6.38 18.01 18.85
C ALA A 35 5.12 17.34 18.28
N ARG A 36 4.32 18.01 17.45
CA ARG A 36 3.20 17.37 16.73
C ARG A 36 3.69 16.57 15.53
N MET A 37 4.62 17.14 14.76
CA MET A 37 5.20 16.51 13.59
C MET A 37 6.00 15.23 13.96
N ASP A 38 6.68 15.25 15.10
CA ASP A 38 7.41 14.10 15.66
C ASP A 38 6.51 13.11 16.42
N ARG A 39 5.23 13.43 16.67
CA ARG A 39 4.25 12.50 17.27
C ARG A 39 3.56 11.62 16.25
N ASP A 40 3.42 12.07 15.00
CA ASP A 40 2.87 11.26 13.91
C ASP A 40 3.64 9.95 13.61
N PRO A 41 4.98 9.84 13.75
CA PRO A 41 5.66 8.55 13.59
C PRO A 41 5.40 7.55 14.73
N LEU A 42 4.81 7.96 15.86
CA LEU A 42 4.53 7.06 17.00
C LEU A 42 3.18 6.34 16.88
N THR A 43 2.30 6.79 15.97
CA THR A 43 1.08 6.07 15.58
C THR A 43 1.28 5.30 14.26
N SER A 44 2.52 4.90 13.96
CA SER A 44 2.84 4.09 12.79
C SER A 44 2.00 2.82 12.80
N SER A 45 0.94 2.82 11.99
CA SER A 45 0.13 1.63 11.72
C SER A 45 1.09 0.50 11.35
N PRO A 46 0.84 -0.76 11.74
CA PRO A 46 1.70 -1.88 11.32
C PRO A 46 1.92 -1.91 9.80
N TRP A 47 0.96 -1.40 9.02
CA TRP A 47 1.08 -1.21 7.58
C TRP A 47 2.16 -0.22 7.14
N GLU A 48 2.40 0.83 7.91
CA GLU A 48 3.38 1.88 7.60
C GLU A 48 4.80 1.40 7.86
N ARG A 49 4.97 0.49 8.83
CA ARG A 49 6.23 -0.23 9.04
C ARG A 49 6.51 -1.20 7.89
N VAL A 50 5.49 -1.89 7.42
CA VAL A 50 5.60 -2.79 6.25
C VAL A 50 5.94 -1.99 4.99
N SER A 51 5.27 -0.88 4.71
CA SER A 51 5.56 -0.05 3.54
C SER A 51 6.95 0.60 3.60
N ALA A 52 7.38 1.06 4.77
CA ALA A 52 8.74 1.59 4.97
C ALA A 52 9.82 0.52 4.83
N LEU A 53 9.52 -0.74 5.13
CA LEU A 53 10.43 -1.87 4.91
C LEU A 53 10.52 -2.26 3.43
N LEU A 54 9.40 -2.24 2.69
CA LEU A 54 9.41 -2.47 1.23
C LEU A 54 10.19 -1.40 0.46
N GLY A 55 10.22 -0.15 0.95
CA GLY A 55 10.98 0.93 0.32
C GLY A 55 12.50 0.81 0.44
N LYS A 56 13.01 -0.11 1.27
CA LYS A 56 14.46 -0.29 1.47
C LYS A 56 15.04 -1.25 0.43
N PRO A 57 16.08 -0.85 -0.34
CA PRO A 57 16.69 -1.73 -1.36
C PRO A 57 17.29 -3.01 -0.79
N PHE A 58 17.65 -3.00 0.50
CA PHE A 58 18.15 -4.17 1.21
C PHE A 58 17.10 -5.29 1.39
N ILE A 59 15.80 -4.97 1.42
CA ILE A 59 14.71 -5.95 1.54
C ILE A 59 14.37 -6.60 0.19
N ALA A 60 14.66 -5.94 -0.93
CA ALA A 60 14.33 -6.46 -2.26
C ALA A 60 15.10 -7.75 -2.60
N PHE A 61 16.38 -7.82 -2.24
CA PHE A 61 17.22 -9.01 -2.47
C PHE A 61 16.74 -10.28 -1.78
N PRO A 62 16.46 -10.31 -0.45
CA PRO A 62 15.97 -11.51 0.20
C PRO A 62 14.58 -11.91 -0.28
N VAL A 63 13.70 -10.95 -0.60
CA VAL A 63 12.38 -11.25 -1.18
C VAL A 63 12.52 -11.89 -2.56
N LEU A 64 13.39 -11.35 -3.42
CA LEU A 64 13.70 -11.94 -4.72
C LEU A 64 14.28 -13.36 -4.59
N ALA A 65 15.24 -13.54 -3.67
CA ALA A 65 15.83 -14.84 -3.39
C ALA A 65 14.79 -15.86 -2.88
N LEU A 66 13.85 -15.41 -2.03
CA LEU A 66 12.73 -16.22 -1.55
C LEU A 66 11.83 -16.68 -2.70
N VAL A 67 11.45 -15.77 -3.60
CA VAL A 67 10.63 -16.12 -4.77
C VAL A 67 11.35 -17.14 -5.66
N ILE A 68 12.65 -16.96 -5.89
CA ILE A 68 13.45 -17.90 -6.70
C ILE A 68 13.53 -19.27 -6.02
N THR A 69 13.83 -19.32 -4.72
CA THR A 69 13.96 -20.59 -3.98
C THR A 69 12.65 -21.36 -3.88
N VAL A 70 11.52 -20.68 -3.66
CA VAL A 70 10.19 -21.32 -3.67
C VAL A 70 9.90 -21.95 -5.02
N ASN A 71 10.09 -21.20 -6.12
CA ASN A 71 9.86 -21.73 -7.46
C ASN A 71 10.80 -22.88 -7.80
N PHE A 72 12.08 -22.76 -7.43
CA PHE A 72 13.06 -23.82 -7.60
C PHE A 72 12.67 -25.09 -6.84
N PHE A 73 12.17 -24.96 -5.60
CA PHE A 73 11.73 -26.08 -4.79
C PHE A 73 10.50 -26.77 -5.39
N ILE A 74 9.52 -26.00 -5.89
CA ILE A 74 8.35 -26.54 -6.57
C ILE A 74 8.78 -27.37 -7.78
N ILE A 75 9.64 -26.83 -8.64
CA ILE A 75 10.15 -27.54 -9.83
C ILE A 75 10.91 -28.80 -9.42
N ARG A 76 11.78 -28.72 -8.41
CA ARG A 76 12.52 -29.88 -7.93
C ARG A 76 11.60 -30.96 -7.37
N SER A 77 10.55 -30.59 -6.63
CA SER A 77 9.56 -31.53 -6.11
C SER A 77 8.75 -32.19 -7.23
N ALA A 78 8.37 -31.43 -8.27
CA ALA A 78 7.68 -31.95 -9.44
C ALA A 78 8.54 -32.93 -10.24
N VAL A 79 9.82 -32.61 -10.46
CA VAL A 79 10.77 -33.49 -11.16
C VAL A 79 11.06 -34.76 -10.36
N SER A 80 11.22 -34.67 -9.03
CA SER A 80 11.45 -35.84 -8.17
C SER A 80 10.22 -36.74 -8.03
N ALA A 81 9.01 -36.21 -8.16
CA ALA A 81 7.78 -36.99 -8.22
C ALA A 81 7.53 -37.63 -9.61
N SER A 82 8.25 -37.16 -10.64
CA SER A 82 8.06 -37.54 -12.04
C SER A 82 9.05 -38.63 -12.47
N HIS A 83 8.93 -39.83 -11.91
CA HIS A 83 9.39 -41.05 -12.59
C HIS A 83 8.36 -41.46 -13.65
N VAL A 84 8.06 -40.55 -14.59
CA VAL A 84 7.08 -40.82 -15.64
C VAL A 84 7.82 -41.33 -16.86
N SER A 85 7.51 -42.56 -17.26
CA SER A 85 8.02 -43.14 -18.49
C SER A 85 7.53 -42.29 -19.68
N PRO A 86 8.35 -42.03 -20.71
CA PRO A 86 7.92 -41.31 -21.92
C PRO A 86 6.76 -41.99 -22.69
N ALA A 87 6.23 -43.13 -22.23
CA ALA A 87 5.01 -43.71 -22.76
C ALA A 87 3.71 -43.10 -22.18
N ASP A 88 3.77 -42.38 -21.06
CA ASP A 88 2.56 -41.94 -20.33
C ASP A 88 2.08 -40.53 -20.72
N TYR A 89 2.93 -39.68 -21.31
CA TYR A 89 2.50 -38.34 -21.76
C TYR A 89 1.49 -38.41 -22.91
N THR A 90 1.53 -39.46 -23.74
CA THR A 90 0.59 -39.64 -24.87
C THR A 90 -0.75 -40.23 -24.42
N LYS A 91 -0.77 -40.95 -23.28
CA LYS A 91 -1.98 -41.62 -22.79
C LYS A 91 -2.96 -40.66 -22.11
N VAL A 92 -2.45 -39.73 -21.30
CA VAL A 92 -3.29 -38.75 -20.56
C VAL A 92 -4.07 -37.85 -21.52
N SER A 93 -3.48 -37.41 -22.64
CA SER A 93 -4.20 -36.56 -23.61
C SER A 93 -5.14 -37.32 -24.55
N THR A 94 -5.15 -38.65 -24.58
CA THR A 94 -6.03 -39.41 -25.49
C THR A 94 -7.24 -40.00 -24.73
N ASP A 95 -7.04 -40.46 -23.49
CA ASP A 95 -8.10 -41.06 -22.68
C ASP A 95 -9.15 -40.04 -22.20
N ASP A 96 -8.75 -38.79 -21.95
CA ASP A 96 -9.67 -37.73 -21.50
C ASP A 96 -10.66 -37.27 -22.59
N TYR A 97 -10.37 -37.52 -23.87
CA TYR A 97 -11.21 -37.07 -24.99
C TYR A 97 -11.98 -38.19 -25.71
N SER A 98 -11.56 -39.46 -25.59
CA SER A 98 -12.01 -40.48 -26.55
C SER A 98 -13.13 -41.43 -26.06
N LEU A 99 -13.40 -41.58 -24.77
CA LEU A 99 -14.42 -42.54 -24.33
C LEU A 99 -15.32 -42.04 -23.19
N SER A 100 -14.75 -41.32 -22.20
CA SER A 100 -15.48 -40.90 -21.00
C SER A 100 -16.52 -39.80 -21.26
N THR A 101 -16.25 -38.89 -22.22
CA THR A 101 -17.21 -37.87 -22.65
C THR A 101 -18.30 -38.45 -23.55
N ALA A 102 -17.96 -39.44 -24.38
CA ALA A 102 -18.93 -40.08 -25.27
C ALA A 102 -19.95 -40.91 -24.47
N THR A 103 -19.52 -41.70 -23.48
CA THR A 103 -20.42 -42.52 -22.66
C THR A 103 -21.29 -41.68 -21.72
N SER A 104 -20.77 -40.58 -21.16
CA SER A 104 -21.56 -39.69 -20.30
C SER A 104 -22.63 -38.90 -21.07
N LEU A 105 -22.42 -38.61 -22.37
CA LEU A 105 -23.45 -38.02 -23.23
C LEU A 105 -24.62 -38.99 -23.48
N PHE A 106 -24.33 -40.28 -23.71
CA PHE A 106 -25.38 -41.29 -23.95
C PHE A 106 -26.19 -41.62 -22.70
N ASP A 107 -25.59 -41.52 -21.50
CA ASP A 107 -26.28 -41.74 -20.23
C ASP A 107 -27.25 -40.58 -19.90
N LEU A 108 -26.89 -39.35 -20.26
CA LEU A 108 -27.75 -38.17 -20.09
C LEU A 108 -29.00 -38.18 -20.98
N GLU A 109 -28.94 -38.76 -22.18
CA GLU A 109 -30.06 -38.82 -23.11
C GLU A 109 -31.07 -39.92 -22.75
N ASN A 110 -30.61 -41.03 -22.19
CA ASN A 110 -31.46 -42.16 -21.81
C ASN A 110 -32.09 -42.03 -20.41
N GLY A 111 -31.61 -41.10 -19.56
CA GLY A 111 -32.16 -40.86 -18.22
C GLY A 111 -33.39 -39.95 -18.15
N GLN A 112 -33.88 -39.42 -19.29
CA GLN A 112 -35.01 -38.47 -19.35
C GLN A 112 -36.24 -39.02 -20.12
N ARG A 113 -36.50 -40.32 -20.05
CA ARG A 113 -37.79 -40.91 -20.47
C ARG A 113 -38.33 -41.91 -19.46
#